data_AF-A0A223ZRU7-F1
#
_entry.id   AF-A0A223ZRU7-F1
#
_cell.length_a   1.000
_cell.length_b   1.000
_cell.length_c   1.000
_cell.angle_alpha   90.00
_cell.angle_beta   90.00
_cell.angle_gamma   90.00
#
_symmetry.space_group_name_H-M   'P 1'
#
loop_
_entity.id
_entity.type
_entity.pdbx_description
1 polymer ?
#
loop_
_entity_poly.entity_id
_entity_poly.type
_entity_poly.pdbx_seq_one_letter_code
_entity_poly.pdbx_strand_id
1 'polypeptide(L)'
;DVQPGVDIIIGPGTDVIAGEGKILTPGGVDAHIHFICPQQIEEALMSGVTTMIGGGTGPATGTLATTCTPGPWHIHRMLEAAEAFPMNLGFLGKGNASVSLPLIEQIKAGAMGLKL
;
A
#
# COMPACT_ATOMS: atom_id res chain seq x y z
N ASP A 1 -22.41 4.10 32.62
CA ASP A 1 -23.33 4.76 33.56
C ASP A 1 -22.72 5.07 34.93
N VAL A 2 -21.92 4.16 35.50
CA VAL A 2 -21.45 4.26 36.90
C VAL A 2 -19.96 4.57 37.07
N GLN A 3 -19.16 4.50 36.01
CA GLN A 3 -17.71 4.76 36.06
C GLN A 3 -17.40 6.23 35.73
N PRO A 4 -16.51 6.90 36.47
CA PRO A 4 -16.11 8.28 36.19
C PRO A 4 -15.11 8.34 35.00
N GLY A 5 -15.12 9.44 34.24
CA GLY A 5 -14.08 9.76 33.24
C GLY A 5 -14.02 8.85 32.01
N VAL A 6 -15.16 8.31 31.58
CA VAL A 6 -15.24 7.40 30.42
C VAL A 6 -15.45 8.18 29.12
N ASP A 7 -14.46 8.14 28.23
CA ASP A 7 -14.54 8.71 26.87
C ASP A 7 -14.64 7.63 25.75
N ILE A 8 -14.36 6.36 26.09
CA ILE A 8 -14.53 5.20 25.20
C ILE A 8 -15.63 4.31 25.77
N ILE A 9 -16.83 4.38 25.18
CA ILE A 9 -18.02 3.68 25.66
C ILE A 9 -18.04 2.24 25.13
N ILE A 10 -18.24 1.27 26.03
CA ILE A 10 -18.46 -0.14 25.68
C ILE A 10 -19.96 -0.45 25.82
N GLY A 11 -20.58 -0.93 24.74
CA GLY A 11 -21.99 -1.26 24.70
C GLY A 11 -22.29 -2.53 23.89
N PRO A 12 -23.57 -2.84 23.61
CA PRO A 12 -23.96 -4.06 22.92
C PRO A 12 -23.39 -4.23 21.49
N GLY A 13 -22.97 -3.13 20.86
CA GLY A 13 -22.33 -3.14 19.53
C GLY A 13 -20.80 -3.08 19.57
N THR A 14 -20.17 -3.21 20.74
CA THR A 14 -18.73 -3.12 20.91
C THR A 14 -18.11 -4.51 21.00
N ASP A 15 -17.20 -4.83 20.08
CA ASP A 15 -16.35 -6.01 20.19
C ASP A 15 -15.08 -5.69 21.00
N VAL A 16 -14.41 -6.71 21.54
CA VAL A 16 -13.28 -6.56 22.46
C VAL A 16 -12.12 -7.46 22.07
N ILE A 17 -10.94 -6.87 21.89
CA ILE A 17 -9.66 -7.58 21.75
C ILE A 17 -8.82 -7.36 23.02
N ALA A 18 -8.45 -8.44 23.69
CA ALA A 18 -7.66 -8.43 24.92
C ALA A 18 -6.18 -8.06 24.65
N GLY A 19 -5.73 -6.93 25.19
CA GLY A 19 -4.38 -6.38 24.98
C GLY A 19 -3.43 -6.52 26.18
N GLU A 20 -3.90 -7.05 27.31
CA GLU A 20 -3.12 -7.15 28.53
C GLU A 20 -1.85 -8.02 28.34
N GLY A 21 -0.72 -7.47 28.81
CA GLY A 21 0.59 -8.09 28.63
C GLY A 21 1.06 -8.19 27.18
N LYS A 22 0.49 -7.39 26.25
CA LYS A 22 0.93 -7.29 24.85
C LYS A 22 1.51 -5.90 24.57
N ILE A 23 2.38 -5.83 23.57
CA ILE A 23 2.81 -4.57 22.97
C ILE A 23 1.98 -4.38 21.71
N LEU A 24 1.36 -3.21 21.59
CA LEU A 24 0.58 -2.80 20.43
C LEU A 24 1.38 -1.72 19.71
N THR A 25 1.60 -1.90 18.40
CA THR A 25 2.26 -0.91 17.54
C THR A 25 1.33 -0.52 16.40
N PRO A 26 1.55 0.63 15.76
CA PRO A 26 1.02 0.86 14.42
C PRO A 26 1.51 -0.25 13.46
N GLY A 27 0.74 -0.50 12.41
CA GLY A 27 1.22 -1.34 11.32
C GLY A 27 2.38 -0.67 10.57
N GLY A 28 3.32 -1.49 10.09
CA GLY A 28 4.46 -1.01 9.32
C GLY A 28 4.06 -0.39 7.98
N VAL A 29 4.90 0.51 7.48
CA VAL A 29 4.79 1.11 6.15
C VAL A 29 6.09 0.84 5.41
N ASP A 30 6.03 0.02 4.37
CA ASP A 30 7.16 -0.20 3.47
C ASP A 30 6.97 0.66 2.21
N ALA A 31 7.93 1.55 1.96
CA ALA A 31 7.87 2.52 0.85
C ALA A 31 8.84 2.23 -0.30
N HIS A 32 9.45 1.03 -0.34
CA HIS A 32 10.35 0.62 -1.42
C HIS A 32 9.95 -0.74 -2.00
N ILE A 33 8.68 -0.93 -2.31
CA ILE A 33 8.20 -2.21 -2.84
C ILE A 33 8.40 -2.32 -4.35
N HIS A 34 9.04 -3.40 -4.77
CA HIS A 34 8.94 -3.89 -6.14
C HIS A 34 7.78 -4.88 -6.20
N PHE A 35 6.70 -4.53 -6.92
CA PHE A 35 5.53 -5.41 -7.06
C PHE A 35 5.80 -6.51 -8.11
N ILE A 36 6.71 -7.43 -7.77
CA ILE A 36 7.19 -8.52 -8.63
C ILE A 36 6.18 -9.65 -8.65
N CYS A 37 5.59 -9.98 -7.49
CA CYS A 37 4.57 -11.00 -7.38
C CYS A 37 3.60 -10.69 -6.22
N PRO A 38 2.33 -11.13 -6.31
CA PRO A 38 1.33 -10.84 -5.28
C PRO A 38 1.63 -11.51 -3.93
N GLN A 39 2.42 -12.58 -3.90
CA GLN A 39 2.78 -13.31 -2.68
C GLN A 39 3.52 -12.42 -1.67
N GLN A 40 4.23 -11.39 -2.13
CA GLN A 40 4.92 -10.43 -1.25
C GLN A 40 3.95 -9.71 -0.31
N ILE A 41 2.67 -9.55 -0.69
CA ILE A 41 1.67 -8.85 0.12
C ILE A 41 1.34 -9.65 1.39
N GLU A 42 1.18 -10.97 1.27
CA GLU A 42 0.93 -11.84 2.41
C GLU A 42 2.14 -11.86 3.35
N GLU A 43 3.35 -12.00 2.79
CA GLU A 43 4.58 -11.98 3.58
C GLU A 43 4.75 -10.67 4.35
N ALA A 44 4.50 -9.54 3.69
CA ALA A 44 4.53 -8.22 4.32
C ALA A 44 3.51 -8.12 5.46
N LEU A 45 2.27 -8.57 5.24
CA LEU A 45 1.22 -8.55 6.25
C LEU A 45 1.57 -9.40 7.48
N MET A 46 2.11 -10.60 7.26
CA MET A 46 2.54 -11.49 8.34
C MET A 46 3.73 -10.94 9.13
N SER A 47 4.53 -10.07 8.52
CA SER A 47 5.61 -9.33 9.20
C SER A 47 5.14 -8.09 9.99
N GLY A 48 3.84 -7.76 9.91
CA GLY A 48 3.25 -6.59 10.57
C GLY A 48 3.22 -5.31 9.72
N VAL A 49 3.55 -5.39 8.42
CA VAL A 49 3.38 -4.28 7.47
C VAL A 49 1.92 -4.22 7.02
N THR A 50 1.34 -3.03 7.03
CA THR A 50 -0.09 -2.82 6.65
C THR A 50 -0.25 -1.83 5.49
N THR A 51 0.86 -1.25 5.03
CA THR A 51 0.89 -0.36 3.87
C THR A 51 2.14 -0.64 3.04
N MET A 52 1.96 -0.82 1.73
CA MET A 52 3.03 -1.07 0.77
C MET A 52 2.97 -0.01 -0.34
N ILE A 53 4.03 0.77 -0.47
CA ILE A 53 4.19 1.80 -1.49
C ILE A 53 5.38 1.42 -2.37
N GLY A 54 5.17 1.44 -3.68
CA GLY A 54 6.16 0.93 -4.62
C GLY A 54 5.68 0.96 -6.06
N GLY A 55 6.28 0.17 -6.93
CA GLY A 55 5.82 0.07 -8.32
C GLY A 55 6.20 -1.25 -8.95
N GLY A 56 5.46 -1.65 -9.98
CA GLY A 56 5.70 -2.90 -10.68
C GLY A 56 4.52 -3.36 -11.51
N THR A 57 4.76 -4.36 -12.35
CA THR A 57 3.76 -4.97 -13.24
C THR A 57 3.88 -6.49 -13.23
N GLY A 58 4.31 -7.08 -12.12
CA GLY A 58 4.67 -8.49 -12.01
C GLY A 58 6.15 -8.75 -12.36
N PRO A 59 6.52 -9.98 -12.77
CA PRO A 59 7.91 -10.41 -12.90
C PRO A 59 8.57 -9.96 -14.22
N ALA A 60 8.33 -8.71 -14.62
CA ALA A 60 8.97 -8.10 -15.77
C ALA A 60 10.36 -7.55 -15.40
N THR A 61 11.31 -7.56 -16.34
CA THR A 61 12.68 -7.04 -16.13
C THR A 61 12.69 -5.61 -15.55
N GLY A 62 11.77 -4.75 -16.00
CA GLY A 62 11.64 -3.39 -15.47
C GLY A 62 11.27 -3.36 -13.99
N THR A 63 10.34 -4.21 -13.56
CA THR A 63 9.91 -4.31 -12.15
C THR A 63 10.97 -4.97 -11.28
N LEU A 64 11.71 -5.95 -11.79
CA LEU A 64 12.84 -6.53 -11.07
C LEU A 64 13.93 -5.49 -10.76
N ALA A 65 14.08 -4.47 -11.61
CA ALA A 65 15.09 -3.43 -11.46
C ALA A 65 14.57 -2.15 -10.79
N THR A 66 13.29 -1.81 -10.95
CA THR A 66 12.75 -0.50 -10.56
C THR A 66 11.35 -0.61 -9.95
N THR A 67 11.09 0.22 -8.94
CA THR A 67 9.77 0.42 -8.32
C THR A 67 8.87 1.30 -9.18
N CYS A 68 8.66 0.91 -10.43
CA CYS A 68 7.88 1.67 -11.41
C CYS A 68 6.71 0.84 -11.95
N THR A 69 5.51 1.41 -11.91
CA THR A 69 4.32 0.97 -12.66
C THR A 69 4.15 1.89 -13.88
N PRO A 70 4.72 1.55 -15.05
CA PRO A 70 4.89 2.49 -16.14
C PRO A 70 3.61 2.72 -16.94
N GLY A 71 3.14 3.98 -16.95
CA GLY A 71 2.07 4.42 -17.85
C GLY A 71 0.64 4.11 -17.37
N PRO A 72 -0.37 4.81 -17.93
CA PRO A 72 -1.75 4.73 -17.45
C PRO A 72 -2.35 3.33 -17.44
N TRP A 73 -2.09 2.52 -18.47
CA TRP A 73 -2.67 1.19 -18.58
C TRP A 73 -2.24 0.28 -17.43
N HIS A 74 -0.94 0.22 -17.14
CA HIS A 74 -0.43 -0.60 -16.04
C HIS A 74 -0.88 -0.07 -14.68
N ILE A 75 -0.96 1.25 -14.50
CA ILE A 75 -1.47 1.84 -13.25
C ILE A 75 -2.91 1.40 -13.01
N HIS A 76 -3.80 1.51 -13.99
CA HIS A 76 -5.18 1.07 -13.83
C HIS A 76 -5.29 -0.43 -13.54
N ARG A 77 -4.51 -1.29 -14.24
CA ARG A 77 -4.50 -2.73 -13.99
C ARG A 77 -3.99 -3.09 -12.59
N MET A 78 -2.99 -2.37 -12.09
CA MET A 78 -2.48 -2.59 -10.73
C MET A 78 -3.45 -2.10 -9.66
N LEU A 79 -4.15 -0.99 -9.89
CA LEU A 79 -5.23 -0.53 -9.02
C LEU A 79 -6.39 -1.53 -8.97
N GLU A 80 -6.80 -2.09 -10.12
CA GLU A 80 -7.81 -3.16 -10.15
C GLU A 80 -7.34 -4.42 -9.40
N ALA A 81 -6.05 -4.80 -9.55
CA ALA A 81 -5.49 -5.94 -8.83
C ALA A 81 -5.40 -5.70 -7.31
N ALA A 82 -5.24 -4.44 -6.88
CA ALA A 82 -5.13 -4.06 -5.47
C ALA A 82 -6.38 -4.41 -4.66
N GLU A 83 -7.56 -4.34 -5.29
CA GLU A 83 -8.86 -4.64 -4.65
C GLU A 83 -8.97 -6.08 -4.12
N ALA A 84 -8.10 -7.00 -4.57
CA ALA A 84 -8.08 -8.37 -4.11
C ALA A 84 -7.39 -8.57 -2.74
N PHE A 85 -6.75 -7.53 -2.17
CA PHE A 85 -5.87 -7.69 -1.02
C PHE A 85 -6.27 -6.80 0.17
N PRO A 86 -6.19 -7.31 1.41
CA PRO A 86 -6.45 -6.53 2.63
C PRO A 86 -5.21 -5.71 3.03
N MET A 87 -4.72 -4.85 2.14
CA MET A 87 -3.50 -4.06 2.31
C MET A 87 -3.72 -2.66 1.71
N ASN A 88 -3.19 -1.62 2.37
CA ASN A 88 -3.14 -0.30 1.73
C ASN A 88 -2.02 -0.29 0.69
N LEU A 89 -2.35 -0.10 -0.59
CA LEU A 89 -1.39 -0.16 -1.70
C LEU A 89 -1.25 1.20 -2.39
N GLY A 90 -0.01 1.64 -2.59
CA GLY A 90 0.34 2.87 -3.29
C GLY A 90 1.29 2.61 -4.46
N PHE A 91 0.97 3.11 -5.65
CA PHE A 91 1.75 2.86 -6.86
C PHE A 91 2.55 4.09 -7.33
N LEU A 92 3.81 3.87 -7.67
CA LEU A 92 4.76 4.84 -8.20
C LEU A 92 4.88 4.66 -9.72
N GLY A 93 4.75 5.76 -10.47
CA GLY A 93 5.02 5.78 -11.90
C GLY A 93 6.52 5.85 -12.20
N LYS A 94 6.87 5.74 -13.49
CA LYS A 94 8.24 5.94 -13.97
C LYS A 94 8.53 7.44 -14.11
N GLY A 95 9.52 7.93 -13.37
CA GLY A 95 9.93 9.32 -13.34
C GLY A 95 10.97 9.71 -14.40
N ASN A 96 11.65 8.74 -15.01
CA ASN A 96 12.72 9.01 -15.98
C ASN A 96 12.14 9.50 -17.32
N ALA A 97 11.90 10.80 -17.43
CA ALA A 97 11.57 11.48 -18.67
C ALA A 97 12.09 12.93 -18.62
N SER A 98 12.56 13.44 -19.76
CA SER A 98 13.00 14.84 -19.89
C SER A 98 11.86 15.80 -20.29
N VAL A 99 10.63 15.30 -20.38
CA VAL A 99 9.42 16.06 -20.72
C VAL A 99 8.32 15.76 -19.72
N SER A 100 7.53 16.77 -19.36
CA SER A 100 6.55 16.67 -18.26
C SER A 100 5.26 15.93 -18.62
N LEU A 101 4.84 15.95 -19.89
CA LEU A 101 3.56 15.38 -20.33
C LEU A 101 3.37 13.90 -19.94
N PRO A 102 4.30 12.97 -20.26
CA PRO A 102 4.16 11.56 -19.86
C PRO A 102 4.23 11.33 -18.34
N LEU A 103 4.78 12.27 -17.57
CA LEU A 103 4.78 12.20 -16.10
C LEU A 103 3.39 12.57 -15.56
N ILE A 104 2.80 13.64 -16.10
CA ILE A 104 1.45 14.10 -15.74
C ILE A 104 0.39 13.03 -16.04
N GLU A 105 0.52 12.33 -17.17
CA GLU A 105 -0.40 11.23 -17.54
C GLU A 105 -0.42 10.11 -16.51
N GLN A 106 0.74 9.73 -15.96
CA GLN A 106 0.85 8.70 -14.93
C GLN A 106 0.22 9.14 -13.61
N ILE A 107 0.48 10.39 -13.18
CA ILE A 107 -0.15 10.93 -11.97
C ILE A 107 -1.68 10.97 -12.12
N LYS A 108 -2.19 11.44 -13.28
CA LYS A 108 -3.62 11.45 -13.57
C LYS A 108 -4.26 10.06 -13.61
N ALA A 109 -3.49 9.03 -13.97
CA ALA A 109 -3.94 7.65 -13.96
C ALA A 109 -4.01 7.03 -12.55
N GLY A 110 -3.46 7.70 -11.53
CA GLY A 110 -3.50 7.25 -10.14
C GLY A 110 -2.14 6.91 -9.52
N ALA A 111 -1.02 7.18 -10.19
CA ALA A 111 0.27 7.11 -9.52
C ALA A 111 0.36 8.19 -8.43
N MET A 112 0.76 7.81 -7.21
CA MET A 112 0.89 8.74 -6.08
C MET A 112 2.30 9.36 -5.95
N GLY A 113 3.23 8.90 -6.79
CA GLY A 113 4.62 9.39 -6.84
C GLY A 113 5.33 8.87 -8.09
N LEU A 114 6.59 9.27 -8.28
CA LEU A 114 7.42 8.88 -9.42
C LEU A 114 8.80 8.42 -8.94
N LYS A 115 9.30 7.29 -9.46
CA LYS A 115 10.64 6.77 -9.19
C LYS A 115 11.61 7.18 -10.30
N LEU A 116 12.77 7.71 -9.91
CA LEU A 116 13.94 7.94 -10.78
C LEU A 116 14.99 6.86 -10.59
#